data_AF-A0A963Y146-F1
#
_entry.id   AF-A0A963Y146-F1
#
_cell.length_a   1.000
_cell.length_b   1.000
_cell.length_c   1.000
_cell.angle_alpha   90.00
_cell.angle_beta   90.00
_cell.angle_gamma   90.00
#
_symmetry.space_group_name_H-M   'P 1'
#
loop_
_entity.id
_entity.type
_entity.pdbx_description
1 polymer ?
#
loop_
_entity_poly.entity_id
_entity_poly.type
_entity_poly.pdbx_seq_one_letter_code
_entity_poly.pdbx_strand_id
1 'polypeptide(L)'
;EALIMASIVEKETGIPEERPRVASVFINRLRQGIKLQTDPTVIYGLTKGQGILGRGLRQSELRGNTPYNTYVIDGLPPTPIANPGRESIAAALNPETTDYLFFVADGTGGHAFARTLAEHNDNVAKWRAIEAQQGSGN
;
A
#
# COMPACT_ATOMS: atom_id res chain seq x y z
N GLU A 1 1.47 -8.36 15.52
CA GLU A 1 1.91 -8.05 14.14
C GLU A 1 0.87 -8.35 13.07
N ALA A 2 0.24 -9.54 13.05
CA ALA A 2 -0.77 -9.89 12.04
C ALA A 2 -1.92 -8.87 11.89
N LEU A 3 -2.47 -8.35 13.00
CA LEU A 3 -3.51 -7.31 12.94
C LEU A 3 -3.02 -5.98 12.35
N ILE A 4 -1.74 -5.64 12.54
CA ILE A 4 -1.14 -4.43 11.97
C ILE A 4 -1.08 -4.61 10.45
N MET A 5 -0.54 -5.74 9.98
CA MET A 5 -0.49 -6.07 8.56
C MET A 5 -1.89 -6.09 7.93
N ALA A 6 -2.86 -6.75 8.58
CA ALA A 6 -4.25 -6.79 8.11
C ALA A 6 -4.85 -5.39 7.97
N SER A 7 -4.57 -4.48 8.90
CA SER A 7 -5.08 -3.10 8.82
C SER A 7 -4.46 -2.27 7.69
N ILE A 8 -3.23 -2.59 7.29
CA ILE A 8 -2.58 -1.97 6.12
C ILE A 8 -3.23 -2.51 4.84
N VAL A 9 -3.36 -3.83 4.72
CA VAL A 9 -3.99 -4.49 3.56
C VAL A 9 -5.43 -4.00 3.36
N GLU A 10 -6.21 -3.87 4.44
CA GLU A 10 -7.58 -3.34 4.43
C GLU A 10 -7.67 -1.95 3.78
N LYS A 11 -6.68 -1.10 4.03
CA LYS A 11 -6.66 0.27 3.53
C LYS A 11 -6.07 0.40 2.13
N GLU A 12 -5.31 -0.58 1.68
CA GLU A 12 -4.59 -0.54 0.40
C GLU A 12 -5.46 -0.97 -0.78
N THR A 13 -6.24 -2.04 -0.64
CA THR A 13 -7.09 -2.53 -1.73
C THR A 13 -8.53 -2.78 -1.30
N GLY A 14 -9.45 -2.26 -2.12
CA GLY A 14 -10.87 -2.57 -2.03
C GLY A 14 -11.23 -3.92 -2.66
N ILE A 15 -10.39 -4.43 -3.58
CA ILE A 15 -10.66 -5.63 -4.37
C ILE A 15 -10.35 -6.88 -3.55
N PRO A 16 -11.37 -7.71 -3.23
CA PRO A 16 -11.16 -8.90 -2.41
C PRO A 16 -10.12 -9.87 -2.95
N GLU A 17 -10.11 -10.08 -4.26
CA GLU A 17 -9.26 -11.05 -4.93
C GLU A 17 -7.78 -10.65 -4.89
N GLU A 18 -7.47 -9.37 -4.73
CA GLU A 18 -6.09 -8.88 -4.66
C GLU A 18 -5.50 -8.89 -3.24
N ARG A 19 -6.33 -8.97 -2.19
CA ARG A 19 -5.87 -8.87 -0.80
C ARG A 19 -4.73 -9.85 -0.47
N PRO A 20 -4.80 -11.16 -0.82
CA PRO A 20 -3.71 -12.08 -0.54
C PRO A 20 -2.40 -11.71 -1.25
N ARG A 21 -2.49 -11.12 -2.44
CA ARG A 21 -1.32 -10.68 -3.23
C ARG A 21 -0.71 -9.39 -2.70
N VAL A 22 -1.54 -8.42 -2.32
CA VAL A 22 -1.09 -7.20 -1.64
C VAL A 22 -0.41 -7.54 -0.31
N ALA A 23 -1.00 -8.46 0.47
CA ALA A 23 -0.37 -8.98 1.69
C ALA A 23 1.00 -9.63 1.40
N SER A 24 1.10 -10.41 0.31
CA SER A 24 2.35 -11.01 -0.17
C SER A 24 3.44 -9.95 -0.36
N VAL A 25 3.13 -8.84 -1.04
CA VAL A 25 4.10 -7.75 -1.30
C VAL A 25 4.62 -7.14 0.00
N PHE A 26 3.73 -6.78 0.93
CA PHE A 26 4.16 -6.17 2.20
C PHE A 26 4.97 -7.14 3.06
N ILE A 27 4.59 -8.42 3.09
CA ILE A 27 5.32 -9.46 3.83
C ILE A 27 6.71 -9.71 3.21
N ASN A 28 6.79 -9.77 1.88
CA ASN A 28 8.06 -9.93 1.17
C ASN A 28 9.00 -8.76 1.44
N ARG A 29 8.50 -7.52 1.34
CA ARG A 29 9.27 -6.33 1.69
C ARG A 29 9.77 -6.38 3.13
N LEU A 30 8.89 -6.69 4.07
CA LEU A 30 9.22 -6.79 5.49
C LEU A 30 10.34 -7.82 5.74
N ARG A 31 10.23 -9.01 5.13
CA ARG A 31 11.24 -10.07 5.22
C ARG A 31 12.59 -9.68 4.62
N GLN A 32 12.60 -8.85 3.60
CA GLN A 32 13.81 -8.36 2.93
C GLN A 32 14.36 -7.06 3.54
N GLY A 33 13.76 -6.53 4.61
CA GLY A 33 14.16 -5.25 5.21
C GLY A 33 13.87 -4.04 4.31
N ILE A 34 12.97 -4.18 3.35
CA ILE A 34 12.52 -3.09 2.47
C ILE A 34 11.38 -2.35 3.18
N LYS A 35 11.43 -1.02 3.14
CA LYS A 35 10.38 -0.16 3.69
C LYS A 35 9.03 -0.40 3.01
N LEU A 36 7.95 -0.40 3.79
CA LEU A 36 6.62 -0.74 3.26
C LEU A 36 6.06 0.35 2.33
N GLN A 37 6.36 1.63 2.61
CA GLN A 37 6.04 2.77 1.75
C GLN A 37 4.56 2.81 1.30
N THR A 38 3.65 2.85 2.28
CA THR A 38 2.19 2.86 2.05
C THR A 38 1.55 4.12 2.61
N ASP A 39 0.87 4.88 1.75
CA ASP A 39 0.19 6.14 2.07
C ASP A 39 -0.79 6.06 3.25
N PRO A 40 -1.66 5.04 3.37
CA PRO A 40 -2.54 4.85 4.52
C PRO A 40 -1.88 4.99 5.89
N THR A 41 -0.63 4.53 6.03
CA THR A 41 0.10 4.61 7.31
C THR A 41 0.51 6.05 7.64
N VAL A 42 0.93 6.82 6.63
CA VAL A 42 1.24 8.25 6.78
C VAL A 42 -0.02 9.03 7.11
N ILE A 43 -1.12 8.76 6.41
CA ILE A 43 -2.42 9.39 6.65
C ILE A 43 -2.87 9.14 8.09
N TYR A 44 -2.79 7.90 8.57
CA TYR A 44 -3.13 7.57 9.95
C TYR A 44 -2.26 8.33 10.95
N GLY A 45 -0.95 8.45 10.71
CA GLY A 45 -0.05 9.23 11.56
C GLY A 45 -0.43 10.72 11.63
N LEU A 46 -0.92 11.30 10.53
CA LEU A 46 -1.35 12.70 10.46
C LEU A 46 -2.72 12.93 11.10
N THR A 47 -3.70 12.07 10.82
CA THR A 47 -5.08 12.23 11.29
C THR A 47 -5.33 11.59 12.64
N LYS A 48 -4.40 10.76 13.13
CA LYS A 48 -4.53 9.93 14.34
C LYS A 48 -5.79 9.06 14.32
N GLY A 49 -6.23 8.66 13.13
CA GLY A 49 -7.47 7.89 12.94
C GLY A 49 -8.76 8.67 13.21
N GLN A 50 -8.72 9.99 13.42
CA GLN A 50 -9.90 10.81 13.74
C GLN A 50 -10.74 11.20 12.51
N GLY A 51 -10.24 10.94 11.30
CA GLY A 51 -10.94 11.26 10.06
C GLY A 51 -10.12 11.00 8.81
N ILE A 52 -10.67 11.38 7.66
CA ILE A 52 -9.98 11.38 6.38
C ILE A 52 -9.06 12.59 6.26
N LEU A 53 -7.98 12.49 5.47
CA LEU A 53 -7.08 13.61 5.24
C LEU A 53 -7.76 14.78 4.48
N GLY A 54 -8.75 14.48 3.65
CA GLY A 54 -9.51 15.48 2.86
C GLY A 54 -8.71 16.14 1.72
N ARG A 55 -7.46 15.69 1.49
CA ARG A 55 -6.57 16.13 0.41
C ARG A 55 -5.52 15.06 0.12
N GLY A 56 -4.76 15.24 -0.95
CA GLY A 56 -3.57 14.44 -1.21
C GLY A 56 -2.44 14.68 -0.21
N LEU A 57 -1.58 13.67 -0.05
CA LEU A 57 -0.35 13.75 0.73
C LEU A 57 0.65 14.71 0.08
N ARG A 58 1.34 15.49 0.91
CA ARG A 58 2.43 16.36 0.48
C ARG A 58 3.76 15.62 0.54
N GLN A 59 4.69 16.02 -0.32
CA GLN A 59 6.07 15.52 -0.30
C GLN A 59 6.80 15.77 1.03
N SER A 60 6.43 16.81 1.79
CA SER A 60 6.98 17.04 3.13
C SER A 60 6.45 16.04 4.17
N GLU A 61 5.24 15.51 3.97
CA GLU A 61 4.61 14.54 4.88
C GLU A 61 5.19 13.14 4.68
N LEU A 62 5.43 12.75 3.41
CA LEU A 62 6.13 11.51 3.09
C LEU A 62 7.56 11.46 3.65
N ARG A 63 8.20 12.63 3.81
CA ARG A 63 9.54 12.77 4.42
C ARG A 63 9.52 13.03 5.93
N GLY A 64 8.34 13.23 6.53
CA GLY A 64 8.20 13.57 7.94
C GLY A 64 8.48 12.37 8.84
N ASN A 65 9.28 12.56 9.89
CA ASN A 65 9.58 11.49 10.84
C ASN A 65 8.42 11.29 11.82
N THR A 66 7.65 10.22 11.64
CA THR A 66 6.61 9.80 12.60
C THR A 66 6.68 8.28 12.79
N PRO A 67 6.20 7.75 13.93
CA PRO A 67 6.18 6.30 14.18
C PRO A 67 5.29 5.50 13.20
N TYR A 68 4.46 6.17 12.40
CA TYR A 68 3.57 5.53 11.44
C TYR A 68 4.02 5.73 9.99
N ASN A 69 5.03 6.57 9.72
CA ASN A 69 5.46 6.83 8.37
C ASN A 69 6.36 5.69 7.86
N THR A 70 5.76 4.73 7.15
CA THR A 70 6.47 3.60 6.54
C THR A 70 7.36 3.95 5.35
N TYR A 71 7.46 5.23 4.97
CA TYR A 71 8.53 5.73 4.09
C TYR A 71 9.83 6.02 4.85
N VAL A 72 9.76 6.19 6.17
CA VAL A 72 10.89 6.60 7.01
C VAL A 72 11.30 5.49 7.98
N ILE A 73 10.33 4.85 8.65
CA ILE A 73 10.60 3.78 9.60
C ILE A 73 10.91 2.46 8.88
N ASP A 74 11.61 1.57 9.58
CA ASP A 74 11.78 0.18 9.16
C ASP A 74 10.68 -0.68 9.79
N GLY A 75 10.11 -1.58 8.98
CA GLY A 75 9.11 -2.54 9.43
C GLY A 75 7.69 -1.96 9.57
N LEU A 76 6.95 -2.49 10.55
CA LEU A 76 5.54 -2.18 10.78
C LEU A 76 5.37 -0.94 11.67
N PRO A 77 4.27 -0.17 11.51
CA PRO A 77 3.89 0.85 12.48
C PRO A 77 3.56 0.22 13.85
N PRO A 78 3.53 1.00 14.95
CA PRO A 78 3.37 0.46 16.30
C PRO A 78 1.98 -0.14 16.57
N THR A 79 0.94 0.29 15.84
CA THR A 79 -0.43 -0.20 16.01
C THR A 79 -1.12 -0.38 14.66
N PRO A 80 -2.25 -1.11 14.62
CA PRO A 80 -3.14 -1.10 13.46
C PRO A 80 -3.60 0.32 13.11
N ILE A 81 -3.81 0.58 11.82
CA ILE A 81 -4.24 1.88 11.28
C ILE A 81 -5.73 1.92 10.91
N ALA A 82 -6.43 0.80 11.08
CA ALA A 82 -7.84 0.61 10.79
C ALA A 82 -8.36 -0.62 11.54
N ASN A 83 -9.68 -0.85 11.49
CA ASN A 83 -10.31 -2.09 11.93
C ASN A 83 -10.40 -3.05 10.72
N PRO A 84 -9.51 -4.05 10.60
CA PRO A 84 -9.51 -4.93 9.44
C PRO A 84 -10.69 -5.90 9.46
N GLY A 85 -11.28 -6.13 8.28
CA GLY A 85 -12.28 -7.17 8.09
C GLY A 85 -11.68 -8.57 8.12
N ARG A 86 -12.55 -9.58 8.15
CA ARG A 86 -12.17 -11.00 8.18
C ARG A 86 -11.25 -11.38 7.01
N GLU A 87 -11.55 -10.90 5.80
CA GLU A 87 -10.76 -11.22 4.60
C GLU A 87 -9.34 -10.63 4.66
N SER A 88 -9.19 -9.40 5.18
CA SER A 88 -7.88 -8.78 5.36
C SER A 88 -7.05 -9.49 6.42
N ILE A 89 -7.69 -9.98 7.50
CA ILE A 89 -7.03 -10.83 8.50
C ILE A 89 -6.60 -12.16 7.87
N ALA A 90 -7.47 -12.80 7.09
CA ALA A 90 -7.16 -14.04 6.41
C ALA A 90 -5.98 -13.89 5.43
N ALA A 91 -5.97 -12.81 4.64
CA ALA A 91 -4.90 -12.48 3.71
C ALA A 91 -3.56 -12.21 4.42
N ALA A 92 -3.58 -11.54 5.58
CA ALA A 92 -2.37 -11.29 6.36
C ALA A 92 -1.80 -12.59 6.98
N LEU A 93 -2.65 -13.55 7.35
CA LEU A 93 -2.24 -14.84 7.90
C LEU A 93 -1.82 -15.84 6.83
N ASN A 94 -2.49 -15.82 5.67
CA ASN A 94 -2.29 -16.73 4.55
C ASN A 94 -2.15 -15.93 3.25
N PRO A 95 -1.04 -15.20 3.06
CA PRO A 95 -0.82 -14.45 1.83
C PRO A 95 -0.63 -15.40 0.65
N GLU A 96 -0.84 -14.89 -0.56
CA GLU A 96 -0.43 -15.59 -1.77
C GLU A 96 1.10 -15.78 -1.75
N THR A 97 1.60 -16.93 -2.20
CA THR A 97 3.05 -17.15 -2.30
C THR A 97 3.54 -16.58 -3.62
N THR A 98 4.19 -15.42 -3.56
CA THR A 98 4.71 -14.72 -4.74
C THR A 98 6.07 -14.09 -4.41
N ASP A 99 6.80 -13.67 -5.44
CA ASP A 99 8.03 -12.88 -5.31
C ASP A 99 7.81 -11.39 -5.56
N TYR A 100 6.55 -10.92 -5.56
CA TYR A 100 6.26 -9.53 -5.85
C TYR A 100 6.77 -8.61 -4.74
N LEU A 101 7.32 -7.48 -5.16
CA LEU A 101 7.84 -6.41 -4.29
C LEU A 101 7.20 -5.05 -4.58
N PHE A 102 6.45 -4.93 -5.66
CA PHE A 102 5.85 -3.68 -6.09
C PHE A 102 4.46 -3.94 -6.65
N PHE A 103 3.60 -2.94 -6.54
CA PHE A 103 2.34 -2.88 -7.26
C PHE A 103 2.03 -1.40 -7.59
N VAL A 104 1.23 -1.19 -8.63
CA VAL A 104 0.74 0.13 -9.05
C VAL A 104 -0.61 -0.06 -9.72
N ALA A 105 -1.47 0.94 -9.68
CA ALA A 105 -2.76 0.92 -10.38
C ALA A 105 -2.60 0.53 -11.86
N ASP A 106 -3.50 -0.29 -12.38
CA ASP A 106 -3.46 -0.77 -13.77
C ASP A 106 -4.49 -0.10 -14.70
N GLY A 107 -5.35 0.78 -14.14
CA GLY A 107 -6.42 1.47 -14.85
C GLY A 107 -7.74 0.72 -15.01
N THR A 108 -7.83 -0.52 -14.52
CA THR A 108 -9.07 -1.30 -14.44
C THR A 108 -9.77 -1.15 -13.08
N GLY A 109 -9.08 -0.53 -12.12
CA GLY A 109 -9.47 -0.46 -10.70
C GLY A 109 -8.63 -1.36 -9.81
N GLY A 110 -7.83 -2.26 -10.39
CA GLY A 110 -6.87 -3.12 -9.69
C GLY A 110 -5.42 -2.69 -9.85
N HIS A 111 -4.51 -3.65 -9.68
CA HIS A 111 -3.07 -3.41 -9.63
C HIS A 111 -2.26 -4.33 -10.54
N ALA A 112 -1.25 -3.75 -11.18
CA ALA A 112 -0.18 -4.48 -11.85
C ALA A 112 0.96 -4.74 -10.85
N PHE A 113 1.24 -6.02 -10.61
CA PHE A 113 2.28 -6.47 -9.67
C PHE A 113 3.63 -6.68 -10.37
N ALA A 114 4.73 -6.39 -9.66
CA ALA A 114 6.08 -6.47 -10.20
C ALA A 114 7.08 -7.01 -9.15
N ARG A 115 8.06 -7.76 -9.62
CA ARG A 115 9.16 -8.34 -8.81
C ARG A 115 10.35 -7.41 -8.77
N THR A 116 10.58 -6.64 -9.83
CA THR A 116 11.72 -5.74 -9.96
C THR A 116 11.29 -4.27 -10.08
N LEU A 117 12.21 -3.37 -9.75
CA LEU A 117 12.00 -1.93 -9.95
C LEU A 117 11.82 -1.57 -11.43
N ALA A 118 12.49 -2.28 -12.36
CA ALA A 118 12.34 -2.07 -13.79
C ALA A 118 10.91 -2.42 -14.25
N GLU A 119 10.41 -3.61 -13.91
CA GLU A 119 9.02 -4.01 -14.18
C GLU A 119 8.01 -3.02 -13.56
N HIS A 120 8.28 -2.53 -12.35
CA HIS A 120 7.43 -1.54 -11.70
C HIS A 120 7.41 -0.21 -12.46
N ASN A 121 8.57 0.30 -12.89
CA ASN A 121 8.66 1.54 -13.64
C ASN A 121 7.94 1.47 -14.99
N ASP A 122 8.00 0.32 -15.67
CA ASP A 122 7.24 0.08 -16.89
C ASP A 122 5.72 0.10 -16.63
N ASN A 123 5.27 -0.51 -15.53
CA ASN A 123 3.86 -0.46 -15.13
C ASN A 123 3.42 0.97 -14.75
N VAL A 124 4.29 1.74 -14.07
CA VAL A 124 4.05 3.16 -13.77
C VAL A 124 3.89 3.98 -15.06
N ALA A 125 4.77 3.76 -16.06
CA ALA A 125 4.67 4.47 -17.33
C ALA A 125 3.35 4.17 -18.06
N LYS A 126 2.90 2.91 -18.06
CA LYS A 126 1.60 2.50 -18.62
C LYS A 126 0.43 3.18 -17.88
N TRP A 127 0.45 3.17 -16.54
CA TRP A 127 -0.55 3.82 -15.72
C TRP A 127 -0.65 5.33 -16.02
N ARG A 128 0.49 6.02 -16.08
CA ARG A 128 0.52 7.46 -16.39
C ARG A 128 -0.04 7.79 -17.78
N ALA A 129 0.20 6.93 -18.77
CA ALA A 129 -0.38 7.09 -20.10
C ALA A 129 -1.91 6.96 -20.08
N ILE A 130 -2.46 6.03 -19.29
CA ILE A 130 -3.90 5.86 -19.09
C ILE A 130 -4.50 7.06 -18.35
N GLU A 131 -3.86 7.49 -17.26
CA GLU A 131 -4.28 8.64 -16.45
C GLU A 131 -4.35 9.92 -17.29
N ALA A 132 -3.37 10.17 -18.16
CA ALA A 132 -3.35 11.33 -19.05
C ALA A 132 -4.51 11.32 -20.07
N GLN A 133 -4.90 10.14 -20.58
CA GLN A 133 -6.03 10.02 -21.51
C GLN A 133 -7.37 10.25 -20.81
N GLN A 134 -7.52 9.77 -19.58
CA GLN A 134 -8.75 9.96 -18.80
C GLN A 134 -8.90 11.40 -18.29
N GLY A 135 -7.80 12.03 -17.87
CA GLY A 135 -7.78 13.43 -17.41
C GLY A 135 -8.00 14.47 -18.52
N SER A 136 -7.82 14.09 -19.79
CA SER A 136 -8.09 14.96 -20.94
C SER A 136 -9.56 14.98 -21.38
N GLY A 137 -10.43 14.19 -20.73
CA GLY A 137 -11.85 14.02 -21.06
C GLY A 137 -12.84 14.73 -20.15
N ASN A 138 -12.37 15.58 -19.21
CA ASN A 138 -13.20 16.37 -18.29
C ASN A 138 -12.99 17.88 -18.50
#